data_AF-D7U448-F1
#
_entry.id   AF-D7U448-F1
#
_cell.length_a   1.000
_cell.length_b   1.000
_cell.length_c   1.000
_cell.angle_alpha   90.00
_cell.angle_beta   90.00
_cell.angle_gamma   90.00
#
_symmetry.space_group_name_H-M   'P 1'
#
loop_
_entity.id
_entity.type
_entity.pdbx_description
1 polymer ?
#
loop_
_entity_poly.entity_id
_entity_poly.type
_entity_poly.pdbx_seq_one_letter_code
_entity_poly.pdbx_strand_id
1 'polypeptide(L)'
;MGNESEKSFEIPFYVYLLTSAVTAIAAIGSIFEYANKRPVFGVLSSDSIFYAPLLGFFVFTGIPTSAFLWFKSVQTANKEAEEQDKRDGYF
;
A
#
# COMPACT_ATOMS: atom_id res chain seq x y z
N MET A 1 -6.25 -37.62 16.52
CA MET A 1 -5.95 -36.17 16.54
C MET A 1 -5.31 -35.80 15.22
N GLY A 2 -6.03 -35.11 14.34
CA GLY A 2 -5.46 -34.60 13.09
C GLY A 2 -4.74 -33.28 13.37
N ASN A 3 -3.45 -33.21 13.04
CA ASN A 3 -2.72 -31.94 12.95
C ASN A 3 -3.29 -31.19 11.75
N GLU A 4 -4.25 -30.30 11.99
CA GLU A 4 -4.54 -29.21 11.08
C GLU A 4 -3.29 -28.33 11.05
N SER A 5 -2.44 -28.58 10.06
CA SER A 5 -1.28 -27.74 9.76
C SER A 5 -1.82 -26.33 9.59
N GLU A 6 -1.37 -25.38 10.42
CA GLU A 6 -1.66 -23.96 10.27
C GLU A 6 -1.43 -23.58 8.81
N LYS A 7 -2.51 -23.44 8.03
CA LYS A 7 -2.44 -22.80 6.71
C LYS A 7 -2.09 -21.35 7.00
N SER A 8 -0.79 -21.03 6.99
CA SER A 8 -0.32 -19.66 6.97
C SER A 8 -0.99 -18.98 5.78
N PHE A 9 -1.93 -18.08 6.06
CA PHE A 9 -2.63 -17.33 5.03
C PHE A 9 -1.61 -16.39 4.36
N GLU A 10 -1.04 -16.84 3.23
CA GLU A 10 -0.16 -16.00 2.42
C GLU A 10 -1.01 -15.02 1.61
N ILE A 11 -0.76 -13.73 1.79
CA ILE A 11 -1.44 -12.66 1.06
C ILE A 11 -0.80 -12.53 -0.33
N PRO A 12 -1.58 -12.56 -1.43
CA PRO A 12 -1.05 -12.45 -2.78
C PRO A 12 -0.36 -11.11 -3.05
N PHE A 13 0.64 -11.11 -3.93
CA PHE A 13 1.44 -9.90 -4.22
C PHE A 13 0.59 -8.68 -4.65
N TYR A 14 -0.46 -8.90 -5.45
CA TYR A 14 -1.28 -7.82 -6.00
C TYR A 14 -2.08 -7.09 -4.92
N VAL A 15 -2.39 -7.75 -3.79
CA VAL A 15 -3.07 -7.10 -2.65
C VAL A 15 -2.13 -6.08 -1.99
N TYR A 16 -0.86 -6.48 -1.77
CA TYR A 16 0.16 -5.55 -1.28
C TYR A 16 0.40 -4.40 -2.25
N LEU A 17 0.45 -4.69 -3.55
CA LEU A 17 0.70 -3.69 -4.59
C LEU A 17 -0.44 -2.67 -4.69
N LEU A 18 -1.70 -3.13 -4.72
CA LEU A 18 -2.87 -2.26 -4.78
C LEU A 18 -2.98 -1.39 -3.52
N THR A 19 -2.77 -1.98 -2.35
CA THR A 19 -2.80 -1.23 -1.07
C THR A 19 -1.67 -0.19 -1.04
N SER A 20 -0.47 -0.55 -1.51
CA SER A 20 0.65 0.38 -1.67
C SER A 20 0.28 1.56 -2.58
N ALA A 21 -0.25 1.26 -3.77
CA ALA A 21 -0.60 2.26 -4.78
C ALA A 21 -1.64 3.26 -4.27
N VAL A 22 -2.73 2.77 -3.67
CA VAL A 22 -3.78 3.64 -3.10
C VAL A 22 -3.21 4.52 -1.97
N THR A 23 -2.39 3.93 -1.10
CA THR A 23 -1.75 4.67 0.01
C THR A 23 -0.80 5.75 -0.51
N ALA A 24 -0.02 5.45 -1.55
CA ALA A 24 0.86 6.41 -2.20
C ALA A 24 0.07 7.56 -2.85
N ILE A 25 -1.02 7.25 -3.57
CA ILE A 25 -1.89 8.26 -4.18
C ILE A 25 -2.48 9.19 -3.12
N ALA A 26 -2.95 8.65 -2.00
CA ALA A 26 -3.48 9.46 -0.89
C ALA A 26 -2.40 10.40 -0.34
N ALA A 27 -1.19 9.88 -0.06
CA ALA A 27 -0.08 10.68 0.46
C ALA A 27 0.34 11.80 -0.51
N ILE A 28 0.56 11.46 -1.79
CA ILE A 28 0.94 12.44 -2.82
C ILE A 28 -0.18 13.46 -3.03
N GLY A 29 -1.43 13.01 -3.13
CA GLY A 29 -2.59 13.90 -3.22
C GLY A 29 -2.65 14.86 -2.04
N SER A 30 -2.37 14.41 -0.82
CA SER A 30 -2.32 15.29 0.36
C SER A 30 -1.24 16.37 0.27
N ILE A 31 -0.09 16.10 -0.36
CA ILE A 31 0.93 17.13 -0.64
C ILE A 31 0.37 18.19 -1.59
N PHE A 32 -0.25 17.76 -2.70
CA PHE A 32 -0.84 18.67 -3.68
C PHE A 32 -1.96 19.51 -3.08
N GLU A 33 -2.81 18.93 -2.25
CA GLU A 33 -3.88 19.64 -1.54
C GLU A 33 -3.35 20.69 -0.56
N TYR A 34 -2.29 20.33 0.18
CA TYR A 34 -1.68 21.24 1.13
C TYR A 34 -1.02 22.43 0.40
N ALA A 35 -0.34 22.16 -0.71
CA ALA A 35 0.36 23.17 -1.51
C ALA A 35 -0.59 24.12 -2.25
N ASN A 36 -1.67 23.59 -2.83
CA ASN A 36 -2.59 24.39 -3.66
C ASN A 36 -3.79 24.95 -2.90
N LYS A 37 -3.99 24.57 -1.62
CA LYS A 37 -5.18 24.94 -0.82
C LYS A 37 -6.49 24.67 -1.56
N ARG A 38 -6.52 23.58 -2.34
CA ARG A 38 -7.69 23.08 -3.05
C ARG A 38 -7.99 21.68 -2.54
N PRO A 39 -9.09 21.46 -1.80
CA PRO A 39 -9.40 20.17 -1.20
C PRO A 39 -9.98 19.22 -2.27
N VAL A 40 -9.11 18.48 -2.97
CA VAL A 40 -9.47 17.57 -4.07
C VAL A 40 -10.24 16.34 -3.57
N PHE A 41 -9.92 15.85 -2.38
CA PHE A 41 -10.63 14.78 -1.69
C PHE A 41 -11.99 15.25 -1.15
N GLY A 42 -12.20 16.56 -0.99
CA GLY A 42 -13.47 17.13 -0.54
C GLY A 42 -13.92 16.75 0.88
N VAL A 43 -13.08 16.03 1.63
CA VAL A 43 -13.41 15.53 2.99
C VAL A 43 -13.40 16.63 4.03
N LEU A 44 -12.49 17.60 3.90
CA LEU A 44 -12.38 18.77 4.78
C LEU A 44 -12.15 20.05 3.97
N SER A 45 -12.79 21.13 4.41
CA SER A 45 -12.52 22.48 3.90
C SER A 45 -11.14 22.96 4.33
N SER A 46 -10.49 23.76 3.49
CA SER A 46 -9.15 24.30 3.76
C SER A 46 -9.08 25.25 4.95
N ASP A 47 -10.21 25.83 5.37
CA ASP A 47 -10.33 26.69 6.55
C ASP A 47 -10.45 25.90 7.88
N SER A 48 -10.54 24.57 7.82
CA SER A 48 -10.64 23.72 9.01
C SER A 48 -9.30 23.60 9.74
N ILE A 49 -9.33 23.69 11.08
CA ILE A 49 -8.15 23.47 11.93
C ILE A 49 -7.57 22.05 11.79
N PHE A 50 -8.39 21.08 11.36
CA PHE A 50 -7.97 19.70 11.14
C PHE A 50 -7.42 19.44 9.73
N TYR A 51 -7.49 20.41 8.82
CA TYR A 51 -7.06 20.24 7.43
C TYR A 51 -5.57 19.88 7.34
N ALA A 52 -4.69 20.74 7.85
CA ALA A 52 -3.25 20.49 7.79
C ALA A 52 -2.80 19.24 8.59
N PRO A 53 -3.32 18.99 9.81
CA PRO A 53 -3.03 17.74 10.53
C PRO A 53 -3.43 16.46 9.77
N LEU A 54 -4.61 16.44 9.14
CA LEU A 54 -5.07 15.27 8.39
C LEU A 54 -4.19 14.99 7.17
N LEU A 55 -3.86 16.03 6.40
CA LEU A 55 -2.95 15.90 5.26
C LEU A 55 -1.56 15.46 5.69
N GLY A 56 -1.06 16.02 6.80
CA GLY A 56 0.20 15.59 7.42
C GLY A 56 0.18 14.10 7.77
N PHE A 57 -0.89 13.62 8.39
CA PHE A 57 -1.05 12.20 8.73
C PHE A 57 -0.89 11.30 7.50
N PHE A 58 -1.58 11.62 6.40
CA PHE A 58 -1.47 10.83 5.16
C PHE A 58 -0.07 10.85 4.55
N VAL A 59 0.64 11.97 4.62
CA VAL A 59 2.02 12.06 4.10
C VAL A 59 2.98 11.26 4.98
N PHE A 60 2.96 11.51 6.29
CA PHE A 60 3.91 10.92 7.23
C PHE A 60 3.72 9.41 7.40
N THR A 61 2.50 8.91 7.30
CA THR A 61 2.22 7.47 7.35
C THR A 61 2.23 6.84 5.96
N GLY A 62 1.65 7.51 4.96
CA GLY A 62 1.42 6.92 3.65
C GLY A 62 2.67 6.72 2.81
N ILE A 63 3.65 7.63 2.85
CA ILE A 63 4.91 7.44 2.10
C ILE A 63 5.70 6.22 2.63
N PRO A 64 6.00 6.12 3.94
CA PRO A 64 6.68 4.94 4.47
C PRO A 64 5.88 3.63 4.27
N THR A 65 4.56 3.66 4.54
CA THR A 65 3.71 2.47 4.40
C THR A 65 3.62 2.00 2.95
N SER A 66 3.45 2.91 1.99
CA SER A 66 3.40 2.54 0.57
C SER A 66 4.72 1.94 0.10
N ALA A 67 5.87 2.53 0.47
CA ALA A 67 7.18 1.97 0.15
C ALA A 67 7.38 0.56 0.73
N PHE A 68 7.01 0.37 2.00
CA PHE A 68 7.07 -0.94 2.66
C PHE A 68 6.18 -1.98 1.96
N LEU A 69 4.93 -1.64 1.67
CA LEU A 69 3.98 -2.53 0.99
C LEU A 69 4.43 -2.85 -0.45
N TRP A 70 4.98 -1.88 -1.16
CA TRP A 70 5.55 -2.10 -2.49
C TRP A 70 6.71 -3.11 -2.41
N PHE A 71 7.64 -2.93 -1.46
CA PHE A 71 8.75 -3.85 -1.28
C PHE A 71 8.29 -5.28 -0.92
N LYS A 72 7.26 -5.41 -0.09
CA LYS A 72 6.62 -6.71 0.20
C LYS A 72 5.98 -7.30 -1.05
N SER A 73 5.29 -6.50 -1.86
CA SER A 73 4.68 -6.96 -3.11
C SER A 73 5.72 -7.52 -4.08
N VAL A 74 6.86 -6.84 -4.25
CA VAL A 74 7.96 -7.30 -5.12
C VAL A 74 8.54 -8.62 -4.63
N GLN A 75 8.78 -8.77 -3.32
CA GLN A 75 9.27 -10.03 -2.77
C GLN A 75 8.30 -11.19 -2.98
N THR A 76 7.00 -10.95 -2.72
CA THR A 76 5.98 -11.97 -2.90
C THR A 76 5.83 -12.34 -4.38
N ALA A 77 5.84 -11.36 -5.29
CA ALA A 77 5.78 -11.61 -6.73
C ALA A 77 6.97 -12.45 -7.23
N ASN A 78 8.19 -12.13 -6.78
CA ASN A 78 9.38 -12.89 -7.14
C ASN A 78 9.33 -14.32 -6.59
N LYS A 79 8.90 -14.51 -5.33
CA LYS A 79 8.70 -15.85 -4.75
C LYS A 79 7.67 -16.66 -5.54
N GLU A 80 6.52 -16.08 -5.85
CA GLU A 80 5.46 -16.75 -6.62
C GLU A 80 5.95 -17.13 -8.03
N ALA A 81 6.74 -16.27 -8.67
CA ALA A 81 7.34 -16.54 -9.98
C ALA A 81 8.34 -17.71 -9.91
N GLU A 82 9.26 -17.72 -8.93
CA GLU A 82 10.19 -18.82 -8.73
C GLU A 82 9.48 -20.16 -8.44
N GLU A 83 8.36 -20.12 -7.71
CA GLU A 83 7.55 -21.31 -7.45
C GLU A 83 6.77 -21.77 -8.69
N GLN A 84 6.32 -20.86 -9.54
CA GLN A 84 5.71 -21.18 -10.84
C GLN A 84 6.74 -21.83 -11.76
N ASP A 85 7.92 -21.23 -11.90
CA ASP A 85 9.01 -21.76 -12.73
C ASP A 85 9.41 -23.19 -12.32
N LYS A 86 9.49 -23.46 -11.00
CA LYS A 86 9.76 -24.82 -10.47
C LYS A 86 8.66 -25.82 -10.78
N ARG A 87 7.40 -25.39 -10.84
CA ARG A 87 6.24 -26.26 -11.13
C ARG A 87 6.09 -26.51 -12.63
N ASP A 88 6.41 -25.52 -13.45
CA ASP A 88 6.27 -25.58 -14.91
C ASP A 88 7.43 -26.33 -15.57
N GLY A 89 8.45 -26.73 -14.79
CA GLY A 89 9.36 -27.80 -15.16
C GLY A 89 10.45 -27.42 -16.18
N TYR A 90 10.78 -26.14 -16.32
CA TYR A 90 11.95 -25.74 -17.10
C TYR A 90 13.24 -25.98 -16.31
N PHE A 91 13.72 -27.23 -16.40
CA PHE A 91 15.13 -27.61 -16.41
C PHE A 91 15.42 -28.33 -17.72
#